data_AF-A0A1U7HGZ2-F1
#
_entry.id   AF-A0A1U7HGZ2-F1
#
_cell.length_a   1.000
_cell.length_b   1.000
_cell.length_c   1.000
_cell.angle_alpha   90.00
_cell.angle_beta   90.00
_cell.angle_gamma   90.00
#
_symmetry.space_group_name_H-M   'P 1'
#
loop_
_entity.id
_entity.type
_entity.pdbx_description
1 polymer ?
#
loop_
_entity_poly.entity_id
_entity_poly.type
_entity_poly.pdbx_seq_one_letter_code
_entity_poly.pdbx_strand_id
1 'polypeptide(L)'
;MSFKIQQGLFKLDIVDHYAILGISLDSDTKQIRQRYLKIAQRLHPDTCKATSNAEKQQANQILSKLVNPAYEQLSKDGTRTEYLLILSQMGKTLTLDGGKITLVSESAKQLAQAIGNADQLYKKLLQSLALEQYTSIDKILGTIAQISELNLVYLMLKQGQIAPVKATQTFAAKPAAESQVKKIEPETPVSPVASYIRRAQEYLDRKNSAQAIVEMRDALKIEPNNSTCHGLMGLAYLQQNQMTMAKVHINKAWQANPKDPIAMKAKQELNKLVPSSDSKSKTSAEQSSSSGFLGGLFGGKKK
;
A
#
# COMPACT_ATOMS: atom_id res chain seq x y z
N MET A 1 -5.89 2.21 15.39
CA MET A 1 -7.02 2.03 14.46
C MET A 1 -6.46 1.84 13.05
N SER A 2 -6.50 0.62 12.52
CA SER A 2 -6.27 0.36 11.09
C SER A 2 -7.59 0.51 10.36
N PHE A 3 -7.69 1.40 9.36
CA PHE A 3 -8.88 1.45 8.50
C PHE A 3 -8.89 0.20 7.63
N LYS A 4 -9.76 -0.75 7.91
CA LYS A 4 -9.88 -1.98 7.14
C LYS A 4 -10.86 -1.76 6.00
N ILE A 5 -10.34 -1.52 4.79
CA ILE A 5 -11.13 -1.47 3.56
C ILE A 5 -10.89 -2.79 2.83
N GLN A 6 -11.94 -3.53 2.53
CA GLN A 6 -11.86 -4.91 2.01
C GLN A 6 -12.46 -5.02 0.60
N GLN A 7 -12.40 -3.97 -0.23
CA GLN A 7 -12.90 -3.99 -1.62
C GLN A 7 -11.94 -3.22 -2.55
N GLY A 8 -12.10 -3.43 -3.86
CA GLY A 8 -11.29 -2.75 -4.87
C GLY A 8 -9.80 -3.05 -4.75
N LEU A 9 -8.98 -2.04 -5.03
CA LEU A 9 -7.53 -2.12 -4.99
C LEU A 9 -6.98 -2.44 -3.58
N PHE A 10 -7.74 -2.13 -2.51
CA PHE A 10 -7.36 -2.47 -1.14
C PHE A 10 -7.30 -3.98 -0.87
N LYS A 11 -8.07 -4.80 -1.60
CA LYS A 11 -7.93 -6.28 -1.53
C LYS A 11 -6.61 -6.78 -2.09
N LEU A 12 -5.93 -5.96 -2.89
CA LEU A 12 -4.65 -6.26 -3.54
C LEU A 12 -3.48 -5.60 -2.79
N ASP A 13 -3.69 -5.22 -1.53
CA ASP A 13 -2.74 -4.48 -0.69
C ASP A 13 -2.26 -3.14 -1.29
N ILE A 14 -3.06 -2.54 -2.18
CA ILE A 14 -2.83 -1.20 -2.72
C ILE A 14 -3.74 -0.20 -2.03
N VAL A 15 -3.15 0.86 -1.47
CA VAL A 15 -3.90 1.99 -0.92
C VAL A 15 -4.38 2.87 -2.07
N ASP A 16 -5.69 2.86 -2.33
CA ASP A 16 -6.25 3.65 -3.44
C ASP A 16 -6.43 5.13 -3.08
N HIS A 17 -5.40 5.93 -3.37
CA HIS A 17 -5.40 7.36 -3.09
C HIS A 17 -6.45 8.15 -3.89
N TYR A 18 -6.79 7.72 -5.11
CA TYR A 18 -7.83 8.35 -5.91
C TYR A 18 -9.22 8.07 -5.33
N ALA A 19 -9.45 6.84 -4.85
CA ALA A 19 -10.69 6.50 -4.15
C ALA A 19 -10.83 7.26 -2.83
N ILE A 20 -9.77 7.41 -2.04
CA ILE A 20 -9.81 8.19 -0.80
C ILE A 20 -10.24 9.63 -1.05
N LEU A 21 -9.75 10.26 -2.12
CA LEU A 21 -10.13 11.63 -2.49
C LEU A 21 -11.43 11.69 -3.31
N GLY A 22 -11.91 10.57 -3.85
CA GLY A 22 -13.11 10.50 -4.71
C GLY A 22 -12.93 11.32 -5.99
N ILE A 23 -11.79 11.14 -6.66
CA ILE A 23 -11.42 11.83 -7.91
C ILE A 23 -11.05 10.81 -8.99
N SER A 24 -11.04 11.29 -10.23
CA SER A 24 -10.77 10.45 -11.40
C SER A 24 -9.27 10.17 -11.54
N LEU A 25 -8.90 9.03 -12.14
CA LEU A 25 -7.50 8.67 -12.38
C LEU A 25 -6.80 9.64 -13.36
N ASP A 26 -7.58 10.37 -14.17
CA ASP A 26 -7.11 11.41 -15.10
C ASP A 26 -7.17 12.84 -14.51
N SER A 27 -7.45 12.99 -13.21
CA SER A 27 -7.59 14.31 -12.58
C SER A 27 -6.27 15.08 -12.50
N ASP A 28 -6.32 16.37 -12.84
CA ASP A 28 -5.19 17.28 -12.74
C ASP A 28 -4.91 17.76 -11.31
N THR A 29 -3.78 18.45 -11.10
CA THR A 29 -3.37 18.96 -9.78
C THR A 29 -4.37 19.95 -9.18
N LYS A 30 -5.07 20.74 -10.00
CA LYS A 30 -6.07 21.71 -9.55
C LYS A 30 -7.30 20.98 -9.02
N GLN A 31 -7.80 19.99 -9.74
CA GLN A 31 -8.92 19.14 -9.35
C GLN A 31 -8.62 18.37 -8.06
N ILE A 32 -7.43 17.77 -7.97
CA ILE A 32 -6.95 17.07 -6.77
C ILE A 32 -6.99 18.01 -5.55
N ARG A 33 -6.38 19.20 -5.68
CA ARG A 33 -6.34 20.20 -4.60
C ARG A 33 -7.73 20.68 -4.21
N GLN A 34 -8.58 21.03 -5.18
CA GLN A 34 -9.94 21.49 -4.92
C GLN A 34 -10.76 20.45 -4.16
N ARG A 35 -10.64 19.19 -4.55
CA ARG A 35 -11.35 18.10 -3.88
C ARG A 35 -10.82 17.85 -2.47
N TYR A 36 -9.50 17.83 -2.28
CA TYR A 36 -8.88 17.72 -0.97
C TYR A 36 -9.38 18.81 -0.01
N LEU A 37 -9.40 20.08 -0.43
CA LEU A 37 -9.86 21.19 0.41
C LEU A 37 -11.32 21.03 0.85
N LYS A 38 -12.20 20.57 -0.06
CA LYS A 38 -13.61 20.29 0.28
C LYS A 38 -13.75 19.16 1.31
N ILE A 39 -12.92 18.11 1.20
CA ILE A 39 -12.92 16.99 2.15
C ILE A 39 -12.37 17.44 3.50
N ALA A 40 -11.23 18.13 3.50
CA ALA A 40 -10.60 18.67 4.70
C ALA A 40 -11.57 19.57 5.47
N GLN A 41 -12.28 20.47 4.79
CA GLN A 41 -13.30 21.32 5.43
C GLN A 41 -14.44 20.50 6.06
N ARG A 42 -14.83 19.34 5.52
CA ARG A 42 -15.89 18.51 6.11
C ARG A 42 -15.41 17.72 7.34
N LEU A 43 -14.13 17.38 7.40
CA LEU A 43 -13.55 16.53 8.44
C LEU A 43 -12.75 17.29 9.51
N HIS A 44 -12.44 18.56 9.28
CA HIS A 44 -11.68 19.38 10.22
C HIS A 44 -12.46 19.54 11.53
N PRO A 45 -11.80 19.45 12.70
CA PRO A 45 -12.47 19.48 14.01
C PRO A 45 -13.38 20.69 14.22
N ASP A 46 -13.00 21.85 13.67
CA ASP A 46 -13.74 23.11 13.87
C ASP A 46 -14.96 23.28 12.96
N THR A 47 -14.99 22.60 11.81
CA THR A 47 -16.05 22.75 10.79
C THR A 47 -16.88 21.50 10.57
N CYS A 48 -16.50 20.38 11.20
CA CYS A 48 -17.20 19.12 11.10
C CYS A 48 -18.59 19.20 11.75
N LYS A 49 -19.62 18.72 11.05
CA LYS A 49 -21.03 18.68 11.52
C LYS A 49 -21.33 17.53 12.50
N ALA A 50 -20.30 16.81 12.96
CA ALA A 50 -20.42 15.70 13.89
C ALA A 50 -21.04 16.14 15.23
N THR A 51 -22.01 15.39 15.73
CA THR A 51 -22.74 15.71 16.95
C THR A 51 -22.06 15.12 18.20
N SER A 52 -21.34 14.00 18.04
CA SER A 52 -20.64 13.32 19.13
C SER A 52 -19.13 13.58 19.14
N ASN A 53 -18.52 13.56 20.34
CA ASN A 53 -17.06 13.65 20.47
C ASN A 53 -16.34 12.47 19.81
N ALA A 54 -16.95 11.28 19.82
CA ALA A 54 -16.41 10.10 19.15
C ALA A 54 -16.35 10.27 17.63
N GLU A 55 -17.43 10.80 17.02
CA GLU A 55 -17.46 11.13 15.60
C GLU A 55 -16.41 12.20 15.23
N LYS A 56 -16.28 13.26 16.04
CA LYS A 56 -15.23 14.28 15.82
C LYS A 56 -13.83 13.69 15.86
N GLN A 57 -13.56 12.79 16.81
CA GLN A 57 -12.29 12.08 16.89
C GLN A 57 -12.08 11.17 15.67
N GLN A 58 -13.11 10.46 15.23
CA GLN A 58 -13.05 9.61 14.04
C GLN A 58 -12.82 10.43 12.77
N ALA A 59 -13.50 11.56 12.60
CA ALA A 59 -13.30 12.48 11.48
C ALA A 59 -11.85 13.00 11.42
N ASN A 60 -11.30 13.42 12.57
CA ASN A 60 -9.90 13.86 12.67
C ASN A 60 -8.92 12.71 12.33
N GLN A 61 -9.19 11.48 12.80
CA GLN A 61 -8.37 10.32 12.42
C GLN A 61 -8.44 10.04 10.92
N ILE A 62 -9.61 10.10 10.29
CA ILE A 62 -9.77 9.92 8.85
C ILE A 62 -8.99 11.00 8.09
N LEU A 63 -9.11 12.26 8.50
CA LEU A 63 -8.37 13.36 7.87
C LEU A 63 -6.85 13.14 7.95
N SER A 64 -6.33 12.93 9.15
CA SER A 64 -4.89 12.85 9.41
C SER A 64 -4.22 11.58 8.89
N LYS A 65 -4.90 10.42 8.97
CA LYS A 65 -4.31 9.11 8.68
C LYS A 65 -4.73 8.50 7.35
N LEU A 66 -5.72 9.06 6.67
CA LEU A 66 -6.21 8.56 5.38
C LEU A 66 -6.18 9.63 4.29
N VAL A 67 -6.83 10.78 4.52
CA VAL A 67 -6.97 11.84 3.50
C VAL A 67 -5.66 12.59 3.25
N ASN A 68 -4.96 13.04 4.30
CA ASN A 68 -3.72 13.79 4.17
C ASN A 68 -2.63 12.97 3.45
N PRO A 69 -2.37 11.69 3.80
CA PRO A 69 -1.41 10.87 3.06
C PRO A 69 -1.80 10.66 1.59
N ALA A 70 -3.10 10.50 1.29
CA ALA A 70 -3.55 10.38 -0.09
C ALA A 70 -3.30 11.67 -0.90
N TYR A 71 -3.55 12.83 -0.30
CA TYR A 71 -3.23 14.11 -0.93
C TYR A 71 -1.72 14.31 -1.10
N GLU A 72 -0.90 13.95 -0.11
CA GLU A 72 0.55 14.03 -0.24
C GLU A 72 1.07 13.20 -1.41
N GLN A 73 0.58 11.97 -1.57
CA GLN A 73 0.99 11.09 -2.66
C GLN A 73 0.60 11.65 -4.04
N LEU A 74 -0.58 12.27 -4.15
CA LEU A 74 -1.15 12.73 -5.42
C LEU A 74 -0.82 14.18 -5.78
N SER A 75 -0.39 15.00 -4.82
CA SER A 75 -0.10 16.43 -5.03
C SER A 75 1.25 16.70 -5.69
N LYS A 76 2.21 15.77 -5.54
CA LYS A 76 3.54 15.87 -6.15
C LYS A 76 3.55 15.07 -7.47
N ASP A 77 3.97 15.72 -8.56
CA ASP A 77 3.90 15.09 -9.90
C ASP A 77 4.72 13.80 -10.00
N GLY A 78 5.92 13.75 -9.40
CA GLY A 78 6.77 12.55 -9.41
C GLY A 78 6.10 11.34 -8.74
N THR A 79 5.70 11.47 -7.48
CA THR A 79 5.06 10.37 -6.72
C THR A 79 3.72 9.96 -7.33
N ARG A 80 2.96 10.91 -7.89
CA ARG A 80 1.72 10.61 -8.62
C ARG A 80 1.99 9.79 -9.88
N THR A 81 3.04 10.12 -10.63
CA THR A 81 3.38 9.42 -11.88
C THR A 81 3.83 7.99 -11.60
N GLU A 82 4.68 7.79 -10.59
CA GLU A 82 5.08 6.47 -10.11
C GLU A 82 3.87 5.64 -9.66
N TYR A 83 2.96 6.26 -8.90
CA TYR A 83 1.75 5.61 -8.44
C TYR A 83 0.82 5.20 -9.60
N LEU A 84 0.61 6.07 -10.59
CA LEU A 84 -0.16 5.75 -11.79
C LEU A 84 0.48 4.61 -12.60
N LEU A 85 1.81 4.53 -12.66
CA LEU A 85 2.51 3.41 -13.29
C LEU A 85 2.18 2.09 -12.60
N ILE A 86 2.22 2.06 -11.26
CA ILE A 86 1.84 0.88 -10.45
C ILE A 86 0.39 0.46 -10.75
N LEU A 87 -0.54 1.41 -10.75
CA LEU A 87 -1.94 1.14 -11.07
C LEU A 87 -2.11 0.60 -12.50
N SER A 88 -1.36 1.14 -13.46
CA SER A 88 -1.42 0.68 -14.85
C SER A 88 -0.90 -0.76 -15.00
N GLN A 89 0.19 -1.10 -14.31
CA GLN A 89 0.76 -2.45 -14.32
C GLN A 89 -0.18 -3.44 -13.64
N MET A 90 -0.77 -3.05 -12.51
CA MET A 90 -1.75 -3.88 -11.81
C MET A 90 -2.97 -4.18 -12.69
N GLY A 91 -3.50 -3.16 -13.37
CA GLY A 91 -4.59 -3.34 -14.34
C GLY A 91 -4.26 -4.38 -15.41
N LYS A 92 -3.02 -4.40 -15.91
CA LYS A 92 -2.54 -5.40 -16.88
C LYS A 92 -2.41 -6.79 -16.26
N THR A 93 -1.89 -6.92 -15.04
CA THR A 93 -1.77 -8.22 -14.37
C THR A 93 -3.13 -8.86 -14.14
N LEU A 94 -4.13 -8.06 -13.76
CA LEU A 94 -5.48 -8.55 -13.49
C LEU A 94 -6.23 -9.05 -14.73
N THR A 95 -5.91 -8.51 -15.91
CA THR A 95 -6.44 -9.05 -17.18
C THR A 95 -5.76 -10.37 -17.55
N LEU A 96 -4.47 -10.54 -17.25
CA LEU A 96 -3.71 -11.77 -17.51
C LEU A 96 -4.11 -12.93 -16.59
N ASP A 97 -4.45 -12.67 -15.33
CA ASP A 97 -4.86 -13.70 -14.35
C ASP A 97 -6.30 -14.22 -14.56
N GLY A 98 -6.92 -13.91 -15.70
CA GLY A 98 -8.26 -14.38 -16.06
C GLY A 98 -9.40 -13.69 -15.30
N GLY A 99 -9.16 -12.51 -14.71
CA GLY A 99 -10.21 -11.61 -14.23
C GLY A 99 -11.13 -12.17 -13.14
N LYS A 100 -10.67 -13.12 -12.31
CA LYS A 100 -11.44 -13.64 -11.16
C LYS A 100 -11.57 -12.59 -10.05
N ILE A 101 -12.32 -11.54 -10.32
CA ILE A 101 -12.61 -10.46 -9.37
C ILE A 101 -14.08 -10.57 -8.97
N THR A 102 -14.32 -10.75 -7.68
CA THR A 102 -15.66 -10.71 -7.10
C THR A 102 -16.09 -9.24 -6.96
N LEU A 103 -16.94 -8.77 -7.86
CA LEU A 103 -17.51 -7.41 -7.81
C LEU A 103 -18.70 -7.37 -6.84
N VAL A 104 -18.62 -6.50 -5.84
CA VAL A 104 -19.67 -6.32 -4.83
C VAL A 104 -20.58 -5.15 -5.18
N SER A 105 -20.00 -4.02 -5.60
CA SER A 105 -20.68 -2.74 -5.81
C SER A 105 -21.46 -2.71 -7.11
N GLU A 106 -22.68 -2.18 -7.04
CA GLU A 106 -23.53 -1.99 -8.23
C GLU A 106 -22.89 -1.06 -9.26
N SER A 107 -22.22 0.01 -8.82
CA SER A 107 -21.48 0.92 -9.72
C SER A 107 -20.37 0.20 -10.50
N ALA A 108 -19.61 -0.68 -9.85
CA ALA A 108 -18.54 -1.44 -10.48
C ALA A 108 -19.11 -2.49 -11.47
N LYS A 109 -20.20 -3.16 -11.11
CA LYS A 109 -20.91 -4.10 -12.02
C LYS A 109 -21.45 -3.39 -13.26
N GLN A 110 -22.07 -2.21 -13.07
CA GLN A 110 -22.56 -1.38 -14.17
C GLN A 110 -21.43 -0.98 -15.13
N LEU A 111 -20.29 -0.54 -14.59
CA LEU A 111 -19.14 -0.20 -15.42
C LEU A 111 -18.55 -1.41 -16.15
N ALA A 112 -18.50 -2.59 -15.50
CA ALA A 112 -17.99 -3.81 -16.11
C ALA A 112 -18.84 -4.30 -17.30
N GLN A 113 -20.12 -3.93 -17.34
CA GLN A 113 -21.04 -4.25 -18.44
C GLN A 113 -21.07 -3.19 -19.55
N ALA A 114 -20.28 -2.12 -19.42
CA ALA A 114 -20.29 -1.03 -20.39
C ALA A 114 -19.76 -1.49 -21.77
N ILE A 115 -20.60 -1.39 -22.79
CA ILE A 115 -20.23 -1.63 -24.19
C ILE A 115 -20.02 -0.25 -24.85
N GLY A 116 -18.76 0.19 -24.91
CA GLY A 116 -18.42 1.55 -25.34
C GLY A 116 -18.73 2.62 -24.27
N ASN A 117 -18.12 3.80 -24.38
CA ASN A 117 -18.32 4.95 -23.47
C ASN A 117 -17.98 4.71 -21.97
N ALA A 118 -17.12 3.73 -21.66
CA ALA A 118 -16.70 3.43 -20.29
C ALA A 118 -16.17 4.65 -19.52
N ASP A 119 -15.46 5.57 -20.20
CA ASP A 119 -14.91 6.78 -19.58
C ASP A 119 -15.99 7.73 -19.05
N GLN A 120 -17.04 7.95 -19.84
CA GLN A 120 -18.15 8.83 -19.45
C GLN A 120 -18.97 8.20 -18.32
N LEU A 121 -19.25 6.89 -18.42
CA LEU A 121 -19.98 6.17 -17.38
C LEU A 121 -19.19 6.14 -16.07
N TYR A 122 -17.89 5.86 -16.13
CA TYR A 122 -16.98 5.91 -14.99
C TYR A 122 -17.02 7.28 -14.29
N LYS A 123 -16.85 8.37 -15.05
CA LYS A 123 -16.90 9.73 -14.50
C LYS A 123 -18.24 10.05 -13.85
N LYS A 124 -19.36 9.63 -14.47
CA LYS A 124 -20.72 9.81 -13.93
C LYS A 124 -20.92 9.07 -12.61
N LEU A 125 -20.56 7.78 -12.56
CA LEU A 125 -20.70 6.94 -11.36
C LEU A 125 -19.77 7.40 -10.23
N LEU A 126 -18.54 7.79 -10.58
CA LEU A 126 -17.60 8.35 -9.62
C LEU A 126 -18.14 9.65 -9.03
N GLN A 127 -18.71 10.53 -9.85
CA GLN A 127 -19.25 11.81 -9.39
C GLN A 127 -20.39 11.61 -8.39
N SER A 128 -21.32 10.66 -8.63
CA SER A 128 -22.39 10.37 -7.67
C SER A 128 -21.85 9.85 -6.34
N LEU A 129 -20.91 8.90 -6.37
CA LEU A 129 -20.27 8.38 -5.15
C LEU A 129 -19.49 9.47 -4.41
N ALA A 130 -18.77 10.32 -5.13
CA ALA A 130 -17.97 11.41 -4.56
C ALA A 130 -18.84 12.48 -3.87
N LEU A 131 -20.07 12.71 -4.30
CA LEU A 131 -20.97 13.64 -3.61
C LEU A 131 -21.34 13.13 -2.21
N GLU A 132 -21.56 11.83 -2.07
CA GLU A 132 -22.00 11.18 -0.84
C GLU A 132 -20.84 10.81 0.12
N GLN A 133 -19.64 10.56 -0.41
CA GLN A 133 -18.49 9.97 0.28
C GLN A 133 -18.17 10.51 1.68
N TYR A 134 -18.31 11.82 1.90
CA TYR A 134 -17.98 12.49 3.17
C TYR A 134 -19.19 13.21 3.79
N THR A 135 -20.39 12.69 3.56
CA THR A 135 -21.64 13.23 4.14
C THR A 135 -21.95 12.64 5.52
N SER A 136 -21.59 11.38 5.74
CA SER A 136 -21.78 10.64 6.99
C SER A 136 -20.54 9.82 7.30
N ILE A 137 -20.05 9.92 8.54
CA ILE A 137 -18.79 9.31 8.97
C ILE A 137 -18.79 7.79 8.83
N ASP A 138 -19.91 7.14 9.13
CA ASP A 138 -20.07 5.68 9.06
C ASP A 138 -20.00 5.15 7.63
N LYS A 139 -20.39 5.97 6.66
CA LYS A 139 -20.42 5.59 5.25
C LYS A 139 -19.07 5.80 4.54
N ILE A 140 -18.16 6.62 5.10
CA ILE A 140 -16.90 7.01 4.43
C ILE A 140 -16.12 5.81 3.91
N LEU A 141 -15.83 4.84 4.79
CA LEU A 141 -15.01 3.69 4.41
C LEU A 141 -15.72 2.80 3.37
N GLY A 142 -17.05 2.66 3.49
CA GLY A 142 -17.87 1.94 2.51
C GLY A 142 -17.86 2.60 1.14
N THR A 143 -18.02 3.92 1.07
CA THR A 143 -17.97 4.65 -0.20
C THR A 143 -16.55 4.67 -0.80
N ILE A 144 -15.49 4.76 0.01
CA ILE A 144 -14.11 4.59 -0.49
C ILE A 144 -13.93 3.19 -1.09
N ALA A 145 -14.47 2.15 -0.45
CA ALA A 145 -14.43 0.78 -0.94
C ALA A 145 -15.10 0.66 -2.33
N GLN A 146 -16.30 1.24 -2.47
CA GLN A 146 -17.05 1.27 -3.74
C GLN A 146 -16.31 2.02 -4.85
N ILE A 147 -15.74 3.19 -4.54
CA ILE A 147 -14.96 3.97 -5.52
C ILE A 147 -13.71 3.19 -5.92
N SER A 148 -13.05 2.50 -4.99
CA SER A 148 -11.87 1.72 -5.32
C SER A 148 -12.18 0.51 -6.19
N GLU A 149 -13.33 -0.13 -5.99
CA GLU A 149 -13.80 -1.21 -6.87
C GLU A 149 -14.18 -0.68 -8.25
N LEU A 150 -14.76 0.52 -8.33
CA LEU A 150 -15.02 1.21 -9.60
C LEU A 150 -13.71 1.53 -10.35
N ASN A 151 -12.68 2.04 -9.64
CA ASN A 151 -11.35 2.32 -10.20
C ASN A 151 -10.69 1.05 -10.73
N LEU A 152 -10.80 -0.06 -10.00
CA LEU A 152 -10.29 -1.37 -10.40
C LEU A 152 -10.86 -1.82 -11.75
N VAL A 153 -12.19 -1.77 -11.90
CA VAL A 153 -12.86 -2.13 -13.16
C VAL A 153 -12.45 -1.18 -14.28
N TYR A 154 -12.37 0.12 -14.01
CA TYR A 154 -11.93 1.10 -15.00
C TYR A 154 -10.50 0.85 -15.50
N LEU A 155 -9.57 0.51 -14.59
CA LEU A 155 -8.20 0.15 -14.94
C LEU A 155 -8.13 -1.09 -15.84
N MET A 156 -8.95 -2.11 -15.55
CA MET A 156 -9.02 -3.32 -16.40
C MET A 156 -9.56 -3.00 -17.79
N LEU A 157 -10.62 -2.20 -17.89
CA LEU A 157 -11.20 -1.80 -19.18
C LEU A 157 -10.21 -1.00 -20.03
N LYS A 158 -9.40 -0.12 -19.40
CA LYS A 158 -8.39 0.69 -20.10
C LYS A 158 -7.21 -0.11 -20.66
N GLN A 159 -6.88 -1.28 -20.10
CA GLN A 159 -5.74 -2.09 -20.53
C GLN A 159 -6.06 -3.10 -21.64
N GLY A 160 -7.33 -3.22 -22.04
CA GLY A 160 -7.76 -4.10 -23.13
C GLY A 160 -8.36 -5.43 -22.65
N GLN A 161 -9.69 -5.51 -22.83
CA GLN A 161 -10.59 -6.67 -22.75
C GLN A 161 -10.93 -7.23 -21.36
N ILE A 162 -12.02 -6.69 -20.77
CA ILE A 162 -12.96 -7.52 -20.03
C ILE A 162 -13.90 -8.16 -21.08
N ALA A 163 -13.80 -9.47 -21.27
CA ALA A 163 -14.88 -10.23 -21.92
C ALA A 163 -16.13 -10.12 -21.03
N PRO A 164 -17.35 -10.04 -21.60
CA PRO A 164 -18.56 -9.78 -20.82
C PRO A 164 -18.73 -10.85 -19.75
N VAL A 165 -18.57 -10.45 -18.48
CA VAL A 165 -18.70 -11.34 -17.33
C VAL A 165 -20.18 -11.71 -17.20
N LYS A 166 -20.55 -12.91 -17.65
CA LYS A 166 -21.81 -13.54 -17.23
C LYS A 166 -21.73 -13.77 -15.73
N ALA A 167 -22.58 -13.08 -14.98
CA ALA A 167 -22.83 -13.36 -13.58
C ALA A 167 -23.19 -14.84 -13.43
N THR A 168 -22.34 -15.62 -12.76
CA THR A 168 -22.70 -16.97 -12.36
C THR A 168 -22.32 -17.18 -10.91
N GLN A 169 -23.34 -17.54 -10.14
CA GLN A 169 -23.30 -17.88 -8.74
C GLN A 169 -22.50 -19.17 -8.53
N THR A 170 -21.91 -19.28 -7.34
CA THR A 170 -21.18 -20.40 -6.74
C THR A 170 -21.81 -21.78 -6.95
N PHE A 171 -21.01 -22.83 -7.20
CA PHE A 171 -21.09 -24.13 -6.50
C PHE A 171 -19.76 -24.93 -6.56
N ALA A 172 -19.40 -25.47 -5.38
CA ALA A 172 -18.75 -26.76 -5.09
C ALA A 172 -17.32 -27.11 -5.57
N ALA A 173 -16.65 -27.86 -4.69
CA ALA A 173 -15.26 -28.28 -4.72
C ALA A 173 -15.00 -29.55 -5.55
N LYS A 174 -13.83 -29.56 -6.25
CA LYS A 174 -12.87 -30.65 -6.65
C LYS A 174 -13.37 -32.04 -7.14
N PRO A 175 -12.54 -32.89 -7.80
CA PRO A 175 -11.25 -32.67 -8.52
C PRO A 175 -11.12 -33.44 -9.88
N ALA A 176 -9.96 -33.24 -10.53
CA ALA A 176 -9.21 -34.16 -11.41
C ALA A 176 -9.49 -34.24 -12.94
N ALA A 177 -8.40 -34.06 -13.71
CA ALA A 177 -7.93 -34.77 -14.92
C ALA A 177 -7.14 -33.79 -15.81
N GLU A 178 -5.82 -33.70 -15.62
CA GLU A 178 -4.79 -34.35 -16.45
C GLU A 178 -4.68 -33.80 -17.89
N SER A 179 -3.55 -33.14 -18.17
CA SER A 179 -2.87 -33.18 -19.47
C SER A 179 -1.40 -32.78 -19.33
N GLN A 180 -0.60 -33.85 -19.20
CA GLN A 180 0.79 -34.09 -19.59
C GLN A 180 1.62 -32.94 -20.19
N VAL A 181 2.81 -32.66 -19.60
CA VAL A 181 4.07 -32.52 -20.36
C VAL A 181 5.27 -33.05 -19.55
N LYS A 182 5.87 -34.10 -20.09
CA LYS A 182 7.26 -34.63 -20.02
C LYS A 182 8.13 -34.45 -18.76
N LYS A 183 8.57 -35.64 -18.30
CA LYS A 183 9.59 -36.04 -17.31
C LYS A 183 11.02 -35.58 -17.64
N ILE A 184 11.71 -34.97 -16.66
CA ILE A 184 13.16 -35.11 -16.39
C ILE A 184 13.33 -35.19 -14.84
N GLU A 185 14.32 -35.98 -14.43
CA GLU A 185 14.58 -36.67 -13.15
C GLU A 185 14.95 -35.83 -11.89
N PRO A 186 15.09 -36.45 -10.70
CA PRO A 186 14.59 -35.91 -9.42
C PRO A 186 15.68 -35.31 -8.51
N GLU A 187 15.42 -34.14 -7.94
CA GLU A 187 16.11 -33.68 -6.73
C GLU A 187 15.17 -32.91 -5.80
N THR A 188 14.72 -33.59 -4.74
CA THR A 188 14.10 -33.06 -3.50
C THR A 188 12.78 -32.27 -3.63
N PRO A 189 11.87 -32.35 -2.64
CA PRO A 189 10.66 -31.54 -2.64
C PRO A 189 11.04 -30.08 -2.31
N VAL A 190 11.50 -29.34 -3.32
CA VAL A 190 11.74 -27.90 -3.19
C VAL A 190 10.38 -27.26 -2.93
N SER A 191 10.17 -26.73 -1.72
CA SER A 191 9.02 -25.89 -1.41
C SER A 191 8.83 -24.90 -2.57
N PRO A 192 7.61 -24.69 -3.09
CA PRO A 192 7.36 -23.76 -4.19
C PRO A 192 8.05 -22.40 -3.98
N VAL A 193 8.12 -21.94 -2.72
CA VAL A 193 8.80 -20.71 -2.27
C VAL A 193 10.31 -20.73 -2.53
N ALA A 194 10.97 -21.88 -2.36
CA ALA A 194 12.41 -22.01 -2.57
C ALA A 194 12.81 -21.75 -4.05
N SER A 195 11.94 -22.12 -5.00
CA SER A 195 12.16 -21.81 -6.42
C SER A 195 12.09 -20.31 -6.72
N TYR A 196 11.13 -19.60 -6.10
CA TYR A 196 11.05 -18.14 -6.20
C TYR A 196 12.26 -17.45 -5.55
N ILE A 197 12.68 -17.92 -4.37
CA ILE A 197 13.88 -17.42 -3.65
C ILE A 197 15.12 -17.53 -4.53
N ARG A 198 15.35 -18.70 -5.14
CA ARG A 198 16.50 -18.95 -6.01
C ARG A 198 16.52 -17.99 -7.21
N ARG A 199 15.38 -17.83 -7.88
CA ARG A 199 15.26 -16.92 -9.04
C ARG A 199 15.47 -15.46 -8.65
N ALA A 200 14.92 -15.01 -7.52
CA ALA A 200 15.12 -13.64 -7.07
C ALA A 200 16.59 -13.36 -6.73
N GLN A 201 17.31 -14.30 -6.12
CA GLN A 201 18.75 -14.16 -5.90
C GLN A 201 19.52 -14.03 -7.21
N GLU A 202 19.22 -14.88 -8.20
CA GLU A 202 19.82 -14.80 -9.53
C GLU A 202 19.55 -13.43 -10.20
N TYR A 203 18.33 -12.91 -10.05
CA TYR A 203 17.99 -11.57 -10.55
C TYR A 203 18.74 -10.46 -9.81
N LEU A 204 18.92 -10.55 -8.50
CA LEU A 204 19.68 -9.58 -7.71
C LEU A 204 21.16 -9.58 -8.08
N ASP A 205 21.74 -10.75 -8.34
CA ASP A 205 23.13 -10.90 -8.79
C ASP A 205 23.32 -10.29 -10.18
N ARG A 206 22.30 -10.41 -11.04
CA ARG A 206 22.23 -9.75 -12.35
C ARG A 206 21.87 -8.27 -12.29
N LYS A 207 21.76 -7.68 -11.09
CA LYS A 207 21.28 -6.30 -10.86
C LYS A 207 19.90 -6.00 -11.43
N ASN A 208 19.11 -7.03 -11.73
CA ASN A 208 17.73 -6.91 -12.17
C ASN A 208 16.78 -6.95 -10.97
N SER A 209 16.88 -5.92 -10.13
CA SER A 209 16.13 -5.85 -8.87
C SER A 209 14.62 -5.78 -9.08
N ALA A 210 14.15 -5.35 -10.25
CA ALA A 210 12.72 -5.29 -10.58
C ALA A 210 12.09 -6.68 -10.69
N GLN A 211 12.76 -7.62 -11.39
CA GLN A 211 12.31 -9.00 -11.50
C GLN A 211 12.43 -9.74 -10.16
N ALA A 212 13.48 -9.45 -9.38
CA ALA A 212 13.61 -9.99 -8.03
C ALA A 212 12.42 -9.63 -7.12
N ILE A 213 11.90 -8.40 -7.20
CA ILE A 213 10.71 -7.99 -6.44
C ILE A 213 9.46 -8.74 -6.89
N VAL A 214 9.30 -9.00 -8.19
CA VAL A 214 8.16 -9.76 -8.72
C VAL A 214 8.17 -11.18 -8.18
N GLU A 215 9.30 -11.87 -8.30
CA GLU A 215 9.49 -13.23 -7.77
C GLU A 215 9.23 -13.28 -6.25
N MET A 216 9.68 -12.28 -5.49
CA MET A 216 9.45 -12.22 -4.04
C MET A 216 8.00 -11.91 -3.67
N ARG A 217 7.29 -11.11 -4.48
CA ARG A 217 5.85 -10.88 -4.29
C ARG A 217 5.06 -12.16 -4.46
N ASP A 218 5.40 -12.97 -5.47
CA ASP A 218 4.74 -14.26 -5.69
C ASP A 218 5.08 -15.27 -4.60
N ALA A 219 6.33 -15.29 -4.13
CA ALA A 219 6.73 -16.11 -2.99
C ALA A 219 5.93 -15.78 -1.72
N LEU A 220 5.72 -14.49 -1.44
CA LEU A 220 4.97 -14.01 -0.28
C LEU A 220 3.47 -14.25 -0.38
N LYS A 221 2.90 -14.55 -1.56
CA LYS A 221 1.52 -15.04 -1.66
C LYS A 221 1.36 -16.43 -1.05
N ILE A 222 2.43 -17.23 -1.09
CA ILE A 222 2.45 -18.61 -0.59
C ILE A 222 2.83 -18.61 0.90
N GLU A 223 3.90 -17.90 1.24
CA GLU A 223 4.35 -17.73 2.63
C GLU A 223 4.44 -16.24 3.01
N PRO A 224 3.33 -15.63 3.48
CA PRO A 224 3.25 -14.19 3.74
C PRO A 224 4.20 -13.65 4.80
N ASN A 225 4.75 -14.51 5.65
CA ASN A 225 5.64 -14.14 6.75
C ASN A 225 7.05 -14.75 6.58
N ASN A 226 7.45 -15.07 5.34
CA ASN A 226 8.78 -15.62 5.09
C ASN A 226 9.86 -14.54 5.25
N SER A 227 10.76 -14.75 6.22
CA SER A 227 11.88 -13.84 6.52
C SER A 227 12.79 -13.62 5.32
N THR A 228 13.15 -14.70 4.62
CA THR A 228 14.08 -14.67 3.49
C THR A 228 13.51 -13.88 2.33
N CYS A 229 12.22 -14.06 2.02
CA CYS A 229 11.54 -13.30 0.98
C CYS A 229 11.48 -11.81 1.30
N HIS A 230 11.13 -11.43 2.53
CA HIS A 230 11.16 -10.03 2.95
C HIS A 230 12.57 -9.44 2.94
N GLY A 231 13.60 -10.22 3.29
CA GLY A 231 15.00 -9.80 3.25
C GLY A 231 15.50 -9.55 1.83
N LEU A 232 15.23 -10.48 0.90
CA LEU A 232 15.57 -10.35 -0.52
C LEU A 232 14.84 -9.16 -1.17
N MET A 233 13.56 -8.97 -0.85
CA MET A 233 12.80 -7.84 -1.36
C MET A 233 13.34 -6.51 -0.81
N GLY A 234 13.76 -6.49 0.45
CA GLY A 234 14.50 -5.39 1.06
C GLY A 234 15.78 -5.03 0.29
N LEU A 235 16.63 -6.02 0.02
CA LEU A 235 17.86 -5.86 -0.77
C LEU A 235 17.57 -5.35 -2.19
N ALA A 236 16.52 -5.87 -2.83
CA ALA A 236 16.08 -5.42 -4.15
C ALA A 236 15.71 -3.94 -4.17
N TYR A 237 14.99 -3.47 -3.13
CA TYR A 237 14.65 -2.06 -2.98
C TYR A 237 15.86 -1.19 -2.65
N LEU A 238 16.85 -1.68 -1.89
CA LEU A 238 18.12 -0.97 -1.68
C LEU A 238 18.84 -0.72 -3.01
N GLN A 239 18.93 -1.74 -3.88
CA GLN A 239 19.55 -1.60 -5.21
C GLN A 239 18.82 -0.59 -6.11
N GLN A 240 17.52 -0.37 -5.89
CA GLN A 240 16.71 0.62 -6.61
C GLN A 240 16.69 2.00 -5.94
N ASN A 241 17.50 2.25 -4.91
CA ASN A 241 17.49 3.47 -4.11
C ASN A 241 16.13 3.78 -3.44
N GLN A 242 15.26 2.77 -3.27
CA GLN A 242 13.95 2.91 -2.61
C GLN A 242 14.07 2.66 -1.11
N MET A 243 14.77 3.55 -0.41
CA MET A 243 15.15 3.43 1.02
C MET A 243 13.97 3.17 1.96
N THR A 244 12.85 3.85 1.76
CA THR A 244 11.66 3.72 2.62
C THR A 244 11.07 2.32 2.54
N MET A 245 10.92 1.78 1.33
CA MET A 245 10.39 0.43 1.09
C MET A 245 11.37 -0.65 1.55
N ALA A 246 12.67 -0.43 1.30
CA ALA A 246 13.71 -1.32 1.80
C ALA A 246 13.65 -1.42 3.32
N LYS A 247 13.56 -0.30 4.04
CA LYS A 247 13.47 -0.28 5.51
C LYS A 247 12.26 -1.05 6.04
N VAL A 248 11.10 -0.92 5.39
CA VAL A 248 9.88 -1.66 5.77
C VAL A 248 10.09 -3.17 5.63
N HIS A 249 10.57 -3.63 4.48
CA HIS A 249 10.72 -5.07 4.23
C HIS A 249 11.87 -5.69 5.04
N ILE A 250 12.97 -4.97 5.24
CA ILE A 250 14.09 -5.41 6.07
C ILE A 250 13.67 -5.53 7.53
N ASN A 251 12.87 -4.60 8.05
CA ASN A 251 12.34 -4.70 9.41
C ASN A 251 11.35 -5.87 9.56
N LYS A 252 10.51 -6.14 8.55
CA LYS A 252 9.63 -7.32 8.55
C LYS A 252 10.43 -8.62 8.54
N ALA A 253 11.48 -8.71 7.71
CA ALA A 253 12.38 -9.86 7.69
C ALA A 253 13.03 -10.10 9.06
N TRP A 254 13.56 -9.04 9.66
CA TRP A 254 14.17 -9.09 10.99
C TRP A 254 13.19 -9.50 12.08
N GLN A 255 11.94 -9.03 12.02
CA GLN A 255 10.89 -9.42 12.97
C GLN A 255 10.44 -10.87 12.79
N ALA A 256 10.39 -11.37 11.55
CA ALA A 256 9.99 -12.73 11.25
C ALA A 256 11.04 -13.76 11.70
N ASN A 257 12.32 -13.53 11.37
CA ASN A 257 13.42 -14.33 11.88
C ASN A 257 14.74 -13.53 11.95
N PRO A 258 15.14 -13.05 13.14
CA PRO A 258 16.40 -12.33 13.32
C PRO A 258 17.67 -13.16 13.00
N LYS A 259 17.57 -14.50 13.00
CA LYS A 259 18.70 -15.40 12.73
C LYS A 259 18.83 -15.78 11.25
N ASP A 260 17.94 -15.31 10.39
CA ASP A 260 18.00 -15.57 8.95
C ASP A 260 19.22 -14.84 8.33
N PRO A 261 20.14 -15.55 7.65
CA PRO A 261 21.30 -14.96 6.98
C PRO A 261 20.95 -13.81 6.04
N ILE A 262 19.83 -13.90 5.31
CA ILE A 262 19.45 -12.85 4.36
C ILE A 262 18.92 -11.62 5.09
N ALA A 263 18.10 -11.82 6.14
CA ALA A 263 17.62 -10.71 6.97
C ALA A 263 18.79 -9.96 7.64
N MET A 264 19.78 -10.70 8.16
CA MET A 264 21.00 -10.10 8.73
C MET A 264 21.79 -9.31 7.69
N LYS A 265 22.04 -9.88 6.51
CA LYS A 265 22.73 -9.20 5.41
C LYS A 265 21.98 -7.93 4.99
N ALA A 266 20.67 -8.01 4.79
CA ALA A 266 19.85 -6.87 4.39
C ALA A 266 19.89 -5.75 5.43
N LYS A 267 19.86 -6.09 6.72
CA LYS A 267 19.96 -5.12 7.82
C LYS A 267 21.33 -4.44 7.86
N GLN A 268 22.41 -5.20 7.66
CA GLN A 268 23.77 -4.64 7.58
C GLN A 268 23.91 -3.67 6.40
N GLU A 269 23.43 -4.04 5.22
CA GLU A 269 23.47 -3.17 4.03
C GLU A 269 22.65 -1.88 4.24
N LEU A 270 21.47 -1.98 4.85
CA LEU A 270 20.67 -0.80 5.20
C LEU A 270 21.41 0.12 6.19
N ASN A 271 22.10 -0.44 7.19
CA ASN A 271 22.84 0.34 8.19
C ASN A 271 24.11 0.99 7.62
N LYS A 272 24.74 0.39 6.59
CA LYS A 272 25.86 1.02 5.87
C LYS A 272 25.40 2.24 5.07
N LEU A 273 24.24 2.13 4.42
CA LEU A 273 23.66 3.19 3.60
C LEU A 273 22.98 4.29 4.43
N VAL A 274 22.53 3.95 5.63
CA VAL A 274 21.96 4.88 6.61
C VAL A 274 22.69 4.66 7.94
N PRO A 275 23.81 5.36 8.18
CA PRO A 275 24.47 5.31 9.47
C PRO A 275 23.46 5.75 10.53
N SER A 276 23.07 4.83 11.41
CA SER A 276 22.14 5.14 12.47
C SER A 276 22.84 6.04 13.47
N SER A 277 22.29 7.23 13.70
CA SER A 277 22.58 8.15 14.81
C SER A 277 22.15 7.60 16.18
N ASP A 278 22.10 6.28 16.35
CA ASP A 278 21.61 5.57 17.53
C ASP A 278 22.71 4.71 18.16
N SER A 279 23.88 5.32 18.38
CA SER A 279 24.89 4.83 19.34
C SER A 279 25.08 5.82 20.49
N LYS A 280 23.99 6.22 21.13
CA LYS A 280 24.06 6.76 22.49
C LYS A 280 23.01 6.11 23.38
N SER A 281 23.30 4.87 23.78
CA SER A 281 22.97 4.48 25.15
C SER A 281 24.08 3.59 25.71
N LYS A 282 24.57 4.02 26.88
CA LYS A 282 25.40 3.32 27.87
C LYS A 282 26.92 3.27 27.63
N THR A 283 27.61 4.24 28.25
CA THR A 283 28.66 3.98 29.27
C THR A 283 28.98 5.28 30.00
N SER A 284 28.57 5.37 31.27
CA SER A 284 29.29 6.15 32.28
C SER A 284 28.81 5.73 33.66
N ALA A 285 29.46 4.67 34.16
CA ALA A 285 29.64 4.50 35.60
C ALA A 285 31.03 5.08 35.95
N GLU A 286 31.10 5.59 37.19
CA GLU A 286 32.27 5.97 38.00
C GLU A 286 32.83 7.41 37.94
N GLN A 287 32.32 8.18 38.92
CA GLN A 287 33.07 8.79 40.04
C GLN A 287 34.22 9.77 39.76
N SER A 288 34.05 11.02 40.22
CA SER A 288 34.85 11.58 41.33
C SER A 288 34.40 12.99 41.76
N SER A 289 34.13 13.10 43.05
CA SER A 289 34.33 14.21 44.00
C SER A 289 34.60 15.66 43.53
N SER A 290 33.73 16.58 43.94
CA SER A 290 34.01 17.77 44.80
C SER A 290 32.68 18.49 45.06
N SER A 291 32.11 18.53 46.27
CA SER A 291 32.44 19.38 47.43
C SER A 291 32.47 20.89 47.12
N GLY A 292 31.50 21.64 47.66
CA GLY A 292 31.47 23.11 47.73
C GLY A 292 30.12 23.69 47.28
N PHE A 293 29.11 23.91 48.14
CA PHE A 293 28.96 25.03 49.10
C PHE A 293 28.71 26.40 48.41
N LEU A 294 27.74 27.15 48.98
CA LEU A 294 27.26 28.53 48.66
C LEU A 294 26.19 28.60 47.54
N GLY A 295 24.96 29.08 47.74
CA GLY A 295 24.43 29.97 48.77
C GLY A 295 24.13 31.34 48.17
N GLY A 296 22.83 31.67 48.02
CA GLY A 296 22.35 33.05 48.14
C GLY A 296 22.22 33.93 46.89
N LEU A 297 21.00 34.44 46.74
CA LEU A 297 20.68 35.88 46.71
C LEU A 297 21.14 36.75 45.52
N PHE A 298 20.13 37.33 44.85
CA PHE A 298 19.98 38.68 44.25
C PHE A 298 19.19 38.54 42.93
N GLY A 299 18.01 39.13 42.71
CA GLY A 299 17.48 40.36 43.27
C GLY A 299 17.69 41.52 42.30
N GLY A 300 16.72 41.74 41.40
CA GLY A 300 16.31 43.10 41.06
C GLY A 300 16.69 43.70 39.69
N LYS A 301 15.64 44.29 39.10
CA LYS A 301 15.56 45.54 38.31
C LYS A 301 15.84 45.52 36.80
N LYS A 302 14.71 45.72 36.09
CA LYS A 302 14.39 46.87 35.22
C LYS A 302 15.54 47.44 34.37
N LYS A 303 15.32 47.42 33.05
CA LYS A 303 15.04 48.65 32.29
C LYS A 303 14.07 48.32 31.17
#